data_AF-A0A7X8UPT6-F1
#
_entry.id   AF-A0A7X8UPT6-F1
#
_cell.length_a   1.000
_cell.length_b   1.000
_cell.length_c   1.000
_cell.angle_alpha   90.00
_cell.angle_beta   90.00
_cell.angle_gamma   90.00
#
_symmetry.space_group_name_H-M   'P 1'
#
loop_
_entity.id
_entity.type
_entity.pdbx_description
1 polymer ?
#
loop_
_entity_poly.entity_id
_entity_poly.type
_entity_poly.pdbx_seq_one_letter_code
_entity_poly.pdbx_strand_id
1 'polypeptide(L)'
;MFRTLIALMMTTGIALAVEPPATQPATAPATEQPPRRGGRPMVTPEQEQELLAWLKERRAEDFDRLTRLRDENPNVYRWAMNRSWNLYQHYKMLPPEIQQALDAQQKARVRSWRLSRAYISAQDEAQRQEIKTQLLASLGEEFDLEQKLREQRLEQMSEQLERLRAEMAERAAQRQALVEADMERLLKLDRPPGEVPPRQRGDGPPPPEPPRE
;
A
#
# COMPACT_ATOMS: atom_id res chain seq x y z
N MET A 1 39.09 -1.83 32.59
CA MET A 1 40.17 -2.63 31.97
C MET A 1 39.58 -3.97 31.52
N PHE A 2 39.12 -4.09 30.27
CA PHE A 2 38.85 -5.39 29.68
C PHE A 2 39.37 -5.40 28.25
N ARG A 3 40.12 -6.47 27.97
CA ARG A 3 41.06 -6.66 26.87
C ARG A 3 40.35 -6.99 25.57
N THR A 4 40.87 -6.35 24.53
CA THR A 4 40.87 -6.69 23.13
C THR A 4 40.98 -8.21 22.90
N LEU A 5 40.04 -8.78 22.14
CA LEU A 5 40.22 -10.08 21.49
C LEU A 5 39.84 -9.91 20.02
N ILE A 6 40.89 -9.80 19.22
CA ILE A 6 40.89 -9.73 17.77
C ILE A 6 40.53 -11.12 17.25
N ALA A 7 39.33 -11.27 16.70
CA ALA A 7 38.91 -12.48 16.00
C ALA A 7 39.27 -12.36 14.52
N LEU A 8 40.26 -13.17 14.14
CA LEU A 8 40.76 -13.41 12.79
C LEU A 8 39.63 -13.97 11.91
N MET A 9 39.08 -13.18 10.99
CA MET A 9 38.22 -13.71 9.92
C MET A 9 39.06 -14.13 8.73
N MET A 10 39.06 -15.45 8.51
CA MET A 10 39.58 -16.14 7.33
C MET A 10 38.86 -15.62 6.07
N THR A 11 39.62 -14.98 5.18
CA THR A 11 39.22 -14.63 3.83
C THR A 11 39.09 -15.90 2.98
N THR A 12 37.88 -16.41 2.83
CA THR A 12 37.58 -17.47 1.85
C THR A 12 37.41 -16.81 0.48
N GLY A 13 38.40 -16.99 -0.38
CA GLY A 13 38.35 -16.54 -1.77
C GLY A 13 37.30 -17.32 -2.53
N ILE A 14 36.22 -16.64 -2.92
CA ILE A 14 35.24 -17.16 -3.87
C ILE A 14 35.84 -16.97 -5.26
N ALA A 15 36.22 -18.07 -5.89
CA ALA A 15 36.59 -18.09 -7.30
C ALA A 15 35.35 -17.74 -8.13
N LEU A 16 35.36 -16.54 -8.73
CA LEU A 16 34.35 -16.12 -9.70
C LEU A 16 34.56 -16.92 -10.99
N ALA A 17 33.71 -17.92 -11.20
CA ALA A 17 33.55 -18.55 -12.50
C ALA A 17 32.99 -17.49 -13.46
N VAL A 18 33.80 -17.09 -14.45
CA VAL A 18 33.37 -16.26 -15.56
C VAL A 18 32.47 -17.13 -16.45
N GLU A 19 31.15 -16.96 -16.33
CA GLU A 19 30.21 -17.59 -17.24
C GLU A 19 30.37 -17.02 -18.66
N PRO A 20 30.34 -17.87 -19.69
CA PRO A 20 30.38 -17.41 -21.08
C PRO A 20 29.16 -16.54 -21.41
N PRO A 21 29.29 -15.55 -22.30
CA PRO A 21 28.21 -14.65 -22.65
C PRO A 21 27.03 -15.43 -23.22
N ALA A 22 25.92 -15.43 -22.50
CA ALA A 22 24.67 -16.04 -22.95
C ALA A 22 24.23 -15.39 -24.26
N THR A 23 24.05 -16.21 -25.29
CA THR A 23 23.47 -15.85 -26.58
C THR A 23 22.11 -15.18 -26.34
N GLN A 24 22.01 -13.89 -26.67
CA GLN A 24 20.75 -13.16 -26.53
C GLN A 24 19.69 -13.80 -27.46
N PRO A 25 18.55 -14.28 -26.93
CA PRO A 25 17.49 -14.82 -27.77
C PRO A 25 16.95 -13.73 -28.68
N ALA A 26 16.78 -14.09 -29.95
CA ALA A 26 16.27 -13.23 -31.00
C ALA A 26 14.95 -12.55 -30.58
N THR A 27 14.90 -11.24 -30.84
CA THR A 27 13.81 -10.34 -30.48
C THR A 27 12.50 -10.82 -31.12
N ALA A 28 11.56 -11.32 -30.31
CA ALA A 28 10.22 -11.63 -30.79
C ALA A 28 9.54 -10.34 -31.32
N PRO A 29 8.75 -10.43 -32.40
CA PRO A 29 8.05 -9.28 -32.97
C PRO A 29 7.15 -8.63 -31.91
N ALA A 30 7.18 -7.31 -31.85
CA ALA A 30 6.43 -6.50 -30.90
C ALA A 30 4.92 -6.79 -31.03
N THR A 31 4.41 -7.64 -30.14
CA THR A 31 2.97 -7.81 -29.95
C THR A 31 2.42 -6.46 -29.50
N GLU A 32 1.48 -5.91 -30.26
CA GLU A 32 0.76 -4.68 -29.92
C GLU A 32 0.29 -4.76 -28.46
N GLN A 33 0.97 -4.02 -27.58
CA GLN A 33 0.58 -3.99 -26.18
C GLN A 33 -0.83 -3.38 -26.12
N PRO A 34 -1.80 -4.06 -25.49
CA PRO A 34 -3.13 -3.50 -25.33
C PRO A 34 -3.02 -2.12 -24.68
N PRO A 35 -3.86 -1.14 -25.07
CA PRO A 35 -3.80 0.21 -24.55
C PRO A 35 -3.77 0.15 -23.03
N ARG A 36 -2.71 0.71 -22.44
CA ARG A 36 -2.50 0.69 -20.99
C ARG A 36 -3.75 1.27 -20.34
N ARG A 37 -4.51 0.43 -19.61
CA ARG A 37 -5.71 0.82 -18.86
C ARG A 37 -5.46 2.15 -18.16
N GLY A 38 -6.39 3.09 -18.34
CA GLY A 38 -6.28 4.50 -17.99
C GLY A 38 -5.49 4.77 -16.71
N GLY A 39 -4.60 5.77 -16.78
CA GLY A 39 -3.77 6.20 -15.66
C GLY A 39 -4.60 6.41 -14.40
N ARG A 40 -4.02 6.06 -13.24
CA ARG A 40 -4.67 6.30 -11.94
C ARG A 40 -5.11 7.77 -11.85
N PRO A 41 -6.32 8.05 -11.33
CA PRO A 41 -6.77 9.42 -11.16
C PRO A 41 -5.72 10.19 -10.34
N MET A 42 -5.26 11.31 -10.89
CA MET A 42 -4.28 12.17 -10.22
C MET A 42 -4.96 12.95 -9.11
N VAL A 43 -4.24 13.21 -8.01
CA VAL A 43 -4.67 14.17 -6.97
C VAL A 43 -4.95 15.51 -7.63
N THR A 44 -6.15 16.03 -7.43
CA THR A 44 -6.56 17.36 -7.90
C THR A 44 -5.89 18.46 -7.06
N PRO A 45 -5.76 19.70 -7.55
CA PRO A 45 -5.16 20.79 -6.78
C PRO A 45 -5.84 21.04 -5.43
N GLU A 46 -7.16 20.88 -5.34
CA GLU A 46 -7.94 21.04 -4.12
C GLU A 46 -7.60 19.96 -3.09
N GLN A 47 -7.51 18.71 -3.54
CA GLN A 47 -7.12 17.57 -2.71
C GLN A 47 -5.68 17.69 -2.22
N GLU A 48 -4.79 18.21 -3.07
CA GLU A 48 -3.40 18.50 -2.70
C GLU A 48 -3.34 19.53 -1.57
N GLN A 49 -4.09 20.63 -1.67
CA GLN A 49 -4.13 21.65 -0.62
C GLN A 49 -4.69 21.12 0.70
N GLU A 50 -5.79 20.37 0.65
CA GLU A 50 -6.39 19.74 1.84
C GLU A 50 -5.38 18.81 2.54
N LEU A 51 -4.71 17.95 1.76
CA LEU A 51 -3.71 17.03 2.29
C LEU A 51 -2.50 17.76 2.89
N LEU A 52 -1.99 18.78 2.20
CA LEU A 52 -0.85 19.56 2.68
C LEU A 52 -1.18 20.32 3.97
N ALA A 53 -2.40 20.84 4.12
CA ALA A 53 -2.85 21.47 5.36
C ALA A 53 -2.89 20.45 6.52
N TRP A 54 -3.47 19.27 6.28
CA TRP A 54 -3.50 18.19 7.27
C TRP A 54 -2.11 17.71 7.67
N LEU A 55 -1.21 17.52 6.70
CA LEU A 55 0.18 17.14 6.96
C LEU A 55 0.92 18.22 7.76
N LYS A 56 0.72 19.50 7.44
CA LYS A 56 1.36 20.59 8.19
C LYS A 56 0.96 20.60 9.67
N GLU A 57 -0.31 20.33 9.96
CA GLU A 57 -0.83 20.29 11.33
C GLU A 57 -0.33 19.06 12.10
N ARG A 58 -0.40 17.87 11.49
CA ARG A 58 -0.20 16.60 12.22
C ARG A 58 1.15 15.93 11.98
N ARG A 59 1.79 16.21 10.85
CA ARG A 59 2.98 15.51 10.33
C ARG A 59 3.93 16.47 9.61
N ALA A 60 4.38 17.50 10.32
CA ALA A 60 5.23 18.55 9.76
C ALA A 60 6.45 18.03 8.97
N GLU A 61 7.10 16.95 9.43
CA GLU A 61 8.23 16.34 8.69
C GLU A 61 7.83 15.81 7.30
N ASP A 62 6.65 15.20 7.17
CA ASP A 62 6.14 14.70 5.90
C ASP A 62 5.75 15.87 4.97
N PHE A 63 5.20 16.95 5.54
CA PHE A 63 4.93 18.20 4.82
C PHE A 63 6.22 18.81 4.26
N ASP A 64 7.25 18.98 5.09
CA ASP A 64 8.55 19.53 4.69
C ASP A 64 9.23 18.66 3.62
N ARG A 65 9.10 17.33 3.75
CA ARG A 65 9.61 16.38 2.76
C ARG A 65 8.89 16.50 1.43
N LEU A 66 7.56 16.56 1.42
CA LEU A 66 6.77 16.66 0.19
C LEU A 66 7.00 17.99 -0.50
N THR A 67 7.03 19.10 0.25
CA THR A 67 7.30 20.43 -0.33
C THR A 67 8.68 20.48 -0.97
N ARG A 68 9.71 19.90 -0.35
CA ARG A 68 11.04 19.76 -0.96
C ARG A 68 11.04 18.90 -2.23
N LEU A 69 10.35 17.75 -2.20
CA LEU A 69 10.24 16.86 -3.36
C LEU A 69 9.58 17.54 -4.57
N ARG A 70 8.66 18.48 -4.33
CA ARG A 70 8.01 19.25 -5.40
C ARG A 70 9.03 20.00 -6.25
N ASP A 71 10.05 20.57 -5.63
CA ASP A 71 11.05 21.40 -6.30
C ASP A 71 12.20 20.54 -6.85
N GLU A 72 12.62 19.50 -6.12
CA GLU A 72 13.73 18.63 -6.50
C GLU A 72 13.37 17.58 -7.56
N ASN A 73 12.20 16.93 -7.44
CA ASN A 73 11.80 15.84 -8.32
C ASN A 73 10.27 15.74 -8.46
N PRO A 74 9.68 16.47 -9.45
CA PRO A 74 8.23 16.53 -9.64
C PRO A 74 7.56 15.17 -9.89
N ASN A 75 8.27 14.21 -10.48
CA ASN A 75 7.72 12.88 -10.73
C ASN A 75 7.60 12.07 -9.43
N VAL A 76 8.62 12.10 -8.58
CA VAL A 76 8.59 11.46 -7.25
C VAL A 76 7.57 12.16 -6.35
N TYR A 77 7.46 13.49 -6.44
CA TYR A 77 6.42 14.26 -5.76
C TYR A 77 5.02 13.76 -6.12
N ARG A 78 4.67 13.66 -7.40
CA ARG A 78 3.35 13.16 -7.85
C ARG A 78 3.04 11.76 -7.33
N TRP A 79 4.04 10.86 -7.34
CA TRP A 79 3.87 9.52 -6.78
C TRP A 79 3.65 9.55 -5.26
N ALA A 80 4.47 10.31 -4.54
CA ALA A 80 4.38 10.46 -3.09
C ALA A 80 3.05 11.12 -2.68
N MET A 81 2.59 12.11 -3.44
CA MET A 81 1.32 12.79 -3.24
C MET A 81 0.13 11.84 -3.38
N ASN A 82 0.07 11.07 -4.47
CA ASN A 82 -0.98 10.05 -4.65
C ASN A 82 -0.98 9.01 -3.51
N ARG A 83 0.21 8.59 -3.06
CA ARG A 83 0.34 7.65 -1.94
C ARG A 83 -0.19 8.26 -0.63
N SER A 84 0.22 9.49 -0.32
CA SER A 84 -0.22 10.23 0.87
C SER A 84 -1.71 10.53 0.84
N TRP A 85 -2.28 10.83 -0.33
CA TRP A 85 -3.71 11.05 -0.50
C TRP A 85 -4.54 9.81 -0.17
N ASN A 86 -4.14 8.64 -0.66
CA ASN A 86 -4.82 7.38 -0.33
C ASN A 86 -4.75 7.07 1.18
N LEU A 87 -3.61 7.36 1.81
CA LEU A 87 -3.47 7.21 3.27
C LEU A 87 -4.37 8.19 4.03
N TYR A 88 -4.45 9.44 3.58
CA TYR A 88 -5.32 10.45 4.18
C TYR A 88 -6.80 10.11 4.03
N GLN A 89 -7.23 9.65 2.85
CA GLN A 89 -8.61 9.20 2.63
C GLN A 89 -8.96 8.02 3.54
N HIS A 90 -8.07 7.04 3.65
CA HIS A 90 -8.25 5.94 4.60
C HIS A 90 -8.35 6.47 6.04
N TYR A 91 -7.47 7.38 6.43
CA TYR A 91 -7.43 7.99 7.75
C TYR A 91 -8.74 8.71 8.11
N LYS A 92 -9.33 9.49 7.18
CA LYS A 92 -10.61 10.20 7.41
C LYS A 92 -11.78 9.25 7.68
N MET A 93 -11.72 8.02 7.17
CA MET A 93 -12.76 7.01 7.37
C MET A 93 -12.61 6.24 8.68
N LEU A 94 -11.51 6.42 9.41
CA LEU A 94 -11.29 5.74 10.69
C LEU A 94 -12.07 6.43 11.83
N PRO A 95 -12.52 5.69 12.84
CA PRO A 95 -13.07 6.29 14.06
C PRO A 95 -12.07 7.25 14.75
N PRO A 96 -12.54 8.31 15.44
CA PRO A 96 -11.68 9.28 16.10
C PRO A 96 -10.68 8.68 17.09
N GLU A 97 -11.05 7.60 17.79
CA GLU A 97 -10.16 6.91 18.72
C GLU A 97 -8.96 6.28 18.00
N ILE A 98 -9.19 5.69 16.81
CA ILE A 98 -8.13 5.11 15.98
C ILE A 98 -7.24 6.20 15.40
N GLN A 99 -7.85 7.29 14.95
CA GLN A 99 -7.13 8.45 14.42
C GLN A 99 -6.12 9.01 15.44
N GLN A 100 -6.55 9.16 16.69
CA GLN A 100 -5.68 9.60 17.79
C GLN A 100 -4.56 8.60 18.09
N ALA A 101 -4.87 7.31 18.11
CA ALA A 101 -3.88 6.26 18.35
C ALA A 101 -2.80 6.21 17.25
N LEU A 102 -3.20 6.36 15.98
CA LEU A 102 -2.26 6.44 14.84
C LEU A 102 -1.38 7.68 14.90
N ASP A 103 -1.93 8.83 15.29
CA ASP A 103 -1.14 10.06 15.45
C ASP A 103 -0.14 9.95 16.60
N ALA A 104 -0.56 9.38 17.73
CA ALA A 104 0.32 9.10 18.85
C ALA A 104 1.44 8.13 18.44
N GLN A 105 1.10 7.05 17.73
CA GLN A 105 2.07 6.06 17.25
C GLN A 105 3.10 6.70 16.32
N GLN A 106 2.64 7.53 15.37
CA GLN A 106 3.54 8.24 14.46
C GLN A 106 4.48 9.18 15.20
N LYS A 107 3.98 9.93 16.18
CA LYS A 107 4.81 10.83 17.02
C LYS A 107 5.86 10.05 17.82
N ALA A 108 5.45 8.95 18.45
CA ALA A 108 6.35 8.08 19.20
C ALA A 108 7.45 7.50 18.29
N ARG A 109 7.08 7.05 17.09
CA ARG A 109 8.01 6.54 16.06
C ARG A 109 9.04 7.56 15.60
N VAL A 110 8.60 8.78 15.30
CA VAL A 110 9.51 9.88 14.93
C VAL A 110 10.47 10.19 16.08
N ARG A 111 9.96 10.24 17.32
CA ARG A 111 10.78 10.45 18.52
C ARG A 111 11.81 9.35 18.71
N SER A 112 11.44 8.07 18.62
CA SER A 112 12.38 6.94 18.73
C SER A 112 13.45 6.96 17.64
N TRP A 113 13.08 7.31 16.40
CA TRP A 113 14.05 7.45 15.32
C TRP A 113 15.07 8.57 15.60
N ARG A 114 14.61 9.74 16.07
CA ARG A 114 15.48 10.86 16.47
C ARG A 114 16.40 10.47 17.63
N LEU A 115 15.86 9.83 18.66
CA LEU A 115 16.63 9.35 19.82
C LEU A 115 17.67 8.30 19.43
N SER A 116 17.33 7.37 18.53
CA SER A 116 18.27 6.39 18.00
C SER A 116 19.45 7.06 17.29
N ARG A 117 19.19 8.09 16.45
CA ARG A 117 20.26 8.86 15.82
C ARG A 117 21.11 9.62 16.84
N ALA A 118 20.46 10.27 17.81
CA ALA A 118 21.15 10.99 18.88
C ALA A 118 22.08 10.06 19.68
N TYR A 119 21.61 8.85 20.01
CA TYR A 119 22.39 7.82 20.71
C TYR A 119 23.66 7.42 19.94
N ILE A 120 23.54 7.20 18.63
CA ILE A 120 24.68 6.86 17.76
C ILE A 120 25.70 8.01 17.72
N SER A 121 25.24 9.26 17.69
CA SER A 121 26.11 10.44 17.62
C SER A 121 26.71 10.89 18.95
N ALA A 122 26.15 10.46 20.09
CA ALA A 122 26.60 10.88 21.40
C ALA A 122 28.01 10.36 21.69
N GLN A 123 28.89 11.21 22.23
CA GLN A 123 30.27 10.86 22.58
C GLN A 123 30.43 10.58 24.08
N ASP A 124 29.61 11.23 24.90
CA ASP A 124 29.61 11.08 26.35
C ASP A 124 28.76 9.89 26.81
N GLU A 125 29.27 9.13 27.78
CA GLU A 125 28.61 7.92 28.27
C GLU A 125 27.39 8.25 29.14
N ALA A 126 27.44 9.32 29.96
CA ALA A 126 26.30 9.72 30.76
C ALA A 126 25.13 10.15 29.87
N GLN A 127 25.40 10.98 28.86
CA GLN A 127 24.42 11.36 27.83
C GLN A 127 23.87 10.14 27.08
N ARG A 128 24.72 9.16 26.72
CA ARG A 128 24.26 7.91 26.07
C ARG A 128 23.26 7.15 26.94
N GLN A 129 23.52 7.02 28.25
CA GLN A 129 22.61 6.31 29.15
C GLN A 129 21.27 7.03 29.32
N GLU A 130 21.27 8.37 29.34
CA GLU A 130 20.04 9.16 29.35
C GLU A 130 19.22 8.92 28.06
N ILE A 131 19.84 9.08 26.89
CA ILE A 131 19.17 8.87 25.60
C ILE A 131 18.66 7.43 25.48
N LYS A 132 19.43 6.44 25.97
CA LYS A 132 19.00 5.03 25.99
C LYS A 132 17.73 4.84 26.81
N THR A 133 17.64 5.48 27.98
CA THR A 133 16.45 5.41 28.84
C THR A 133 15.23 6.02 28.14
N GLN A 134 15.40 7.18 27.52
CA GLN A 134 14.34 7.84 26.75
C GLN A 134 13.91 7.00 25.54
N LEU A 135 14.86 6.37 24.85
CA LEU A 135 14.59 5.49 23.71
C LEU A 135 13.79 4.26 24.14
N LEU A 136 14.17 3.61 25.24
CA LEU A 136 13.41 2.47 25.79
C LEU A 136 11.98 2.85 26.15
N ALA A 137 11.78 4.00 26.79
CA ALA A 137 10.44 4.50 27.11
C ALA A 137 9.62 4.78 25.84
N SER A 138 10.21 5.43 24.83
CA SER A 138 9.53 5.71 23.56
C SER A 138 9.17 4.44 22.78
N LEU A 139 10.03 3.42 22.81
CA LEU A 139 9.75 2.11 22.20
C LEU A 139 8.64 1.35 22.94
N GLY A 140 8.58 1.45 24.27
CA GLY A 140 7.48 0.92 25.07
C GLY A 140 6.14 1.55 24.67
N GLU A 141 6.11 2.89 24.57
CA GLU A 141 4.91 3.62 24.12
C GLU A 141 4.48 3.21 22.70
N GLU A 142 5.42 3.05 21.77
CA GLU A 142 5.11 2.54 20.42
C GLU A 142 4.49 1.14 20.44
N PHE A 143 5.04 0.23 21.26
CA PHE A 143 4.55 -1.13 21.39
C PHE A 143 3.11 -1.16 21.92
N ASP A 144 2.83 -0.40 22.98
CA ASP A 144 1.50 -0.33 23.58
C ASP A 144 0.46 0.25 22.59
N LEU A 145 0.83 1.30 21.86
CA LEU A 145 -0.03 1.90 20.83
C LEU A 145 -0.26 0.93 19.66
N GLU A 146 0.78 0.20 19.23
CA GLU A 146 0.63 -0.80 18.19
C GLU A 146 -0.26 -1.96 18.64
N GLN A 147 -0.10 -2.42 19.88
CA GLN A 147 -0.93 -3.45 20.47
C GLN A 147 -2.40 -3.03 20.49
N LYS A 148 -2.71 -1.81 20.95
CA LYS A 148 -4.06 -1.24 20.94
C LYS A 148 -4.66 -1.20 19.53
N LEU A 149 -3.90 -0.73 18.54
CA LEU A 149 -4.35 -0.68 17.15
C LEU A 149 -4.63 -2.08 16.57
N ARG A 150 -3.82 -3.08 16.94
CA ARG A 150 -4.03 -4.48 16.53
C ARG A 150 -5.28 -5.08 17.16
N GLU A 151 -5.53 -4.82 18.45
CA GLU A 151 -6.74 -5.27 19.14
C GLU A 151 -8.00 -4.72 18.48
N GLN A 152 -8.03 -3.42 18.16
CA GLN A 152 -9.16 -2.79 17.48
C GLN A 152 -9.36 -3.36 16.06
N ARG A 153 -8.27 -3.64 15.33
CA ARG A 153 -8.36 -4.28 14.03
C ARG A 153 -8.89 -5.71 14.13
N LEU A 154 -8.51 -6.45 15.16
CA LEU A 154 -8.99 -7.81 15.41
C LEU A 154 -10.48 -7.81 15.72
N GLU A 155 -10.95 -6.84 16.51
CA GLU A 155 -12.37 -6.63 16.79
C GLU A 155 -13.18 -6.38 15.50
N GLN A 156 -12.74 -5.45 14.65
CA GLN A 156 -13.39 -5.17 13.36
C GLN A 156 -13.43 -6.39 12.44
N MET A 157 -12.34 -7.17 12.38
CA MET A 157 -12.31 -8.41 11.60
C MET A 157 -13.26 -9.46 12.16
N SER A 158 -13.39 -9.55 13.49
CA SER A 158 -14.33 -10.44 14.16
C SER A 158 -15.77 -10.09 13.79
N GLU A 159 -16.14 -8.82 13.83
CA GLU A 159 -17.47 -8.35 13.42
C GLU A 159 -17.77 -8.67 11.95
N GLN A 160 -16.80 -8.45 11.05
CA GLN A 160 -16.94 -8.78 9.64
C GLN A 160 -17.13 -10.29 9.42
N LEU A 161 -16.39 -11.13 10.15
CA LEU A 161 -16.54 -12.58 10.09
C LEU A 161 -17.91 -13.03 10.56
N GLU A 162 -18.41 -12.49 11.67
CA GLU A 162 -19.75 -12.80 12.17
C GLU A 162 -20.84 -12.38 11.17
N ARG A 163 -20.72 -11.18 10.58
CA ARG A 163 -21.62 -10.74 9.53
C ARG A 163 -21.62 -11.69 8.33
N LEU A 164 -20.44 -12.06 7.83
CA LEU A 164 -20.33 -12.98 6.68
C LEU A 164 -20.89 -14.36 7.02
N ARG A 165 -20.69 -14.85 8.24
CA ARG A 165 -21.31 -16.11 8.72
C ARG A 165 -22.83 -16.02 8.70
N ALA A 166 -23.40 -14.91 9.16
CA ALA A 166 -24.84 -14.68 9.10
C ALA A 166 -25.36 -14.63 7.65
N GLU A 167 -24.70 -13.90 6.76
CA GLU A 167 -25.05 -13.83 5.32
C GLU A 167 -24.98 -15.22 4.65
N MET A 168 -23.98 -16.04 4.99
CA MET A 168 -23.89 -17.42 4.48
C MET A 168 -24.99 -18.31 5.04
N ALA A 169 -25.33 -18.20 6.32
CA ALA A 169 -26.41 -18.97 6.94
C ALA A 169 -27.77 -18.62 6.32
N GLU A 170 -28.03 -17.34 6.09
CA GLU A 170 -29.24 -16.88 5.38
C GLU A 170 -29.29 -17.44 3.96
N ARG A 171 -28.19 -17.33 3.20
CA ARG A 171 -28.11 -17.90 1.84
C ARG A 171 -28.30 -19.42 1.84
N ALA A 172 -27.78 -20.12 2.84
CA ALA A 172 -27.96 -21.56 3.00
C ALA A 172 -29.43 -21.91 3.27
N ALA A 173 -30.13 -21.14 4.12
CA ALA A 173 -31.56 -21.31 4.34
C ALA A 173 -32.39 -21.04 3.08
N GLN A 174 -31.96 -20.10 2.25
CA GLN A 174 -32.61 -19.76 0.96
C GLN A 174 -32.16 -20.65 -0.21
N ARG A 175 -31.28 -21.64 0.01
CA ARG A 175 -30.63 -22.41 -1.06
C ARG A 175 -31.62 -22.99 -2.05
N GLN A 176 -32.69 -23.63 -1.59
CA GLN A 176 -33.64 -24.31 -2.46
C GLN A 176 -34.39 -23.32 -3.36
N ALA A 177 -34.88 -22.22 -2.78
CA ALA A 177 -35.56 -21.16 -3.53
C ALA A 177 -34.64 -20.50 -4.58
N LEU A 178 -33.36 -20.28 -4.24
CA LEU A 178 -32.36 -19.76 -5.19
C LEU A 178 -32.12 -20.74 -6.35
N VAL A 179 -32.01 -22.03 -6.07
CA VAL A 179 -31.83 -23.08 -7.09
C VAL A 179 -33.05 -23.17 -8.01
N GLU A 180 -34.26 -23.12 -7.46
CA GLU A 180 -35.50 -23.12 -8.25
C GLU A 180 -35.62 -21.87 -9.12
N ALA A 181 -35.32 -20.68 -8.58
CA ALA A 181 -35.33 -19.43 -9.33
C ALA A 181 -34.32 -19.42 -10.47
N ASP A 182 -33.10 -19.96 -10.25
CA ASP A 182 -32.10 -20.10 -11.29
C ASP A 182 -32.52 -21.15 -12.34
N MET A 183 -33.10 -22.28 -11.92
CA MET A 183 -33.65 -23.29 -12.83
C MET A 183 -34.74 -22.71 -13.73
N GLU A 184 -35.71 -21.98 -13.17
CA GLU A 184 -36.76 -21.33 -13.96
C GLU A 184 -36.17 -20.30 -14.94
N ARG A 185 -35.15 -19.54 -14.53
CA ARG A 185 -34.47 -18.59 -15.41
C ARG A 185 -33.82 -19.31 -16.59
N LEU A 186 -33.19 -20.45 -16.35
CA LEU A 186 -32.58 -21.27 -17.39
C LEU A 186 -33.62 -21.86 -18.35
N LEU A 187 -34.77 -22.30 -17.84
CA LEU A 187 -35.85 -22.83 -18.69
C LEU A 187 -36.51 -21.75 -19.57
N LYS A 188 -36.47 -20.48 -19.15
CA LYS A 188 -36.99 -19.33 -19.92
C LYS A 188 -35.99 -18.78 -20.93
N LEU A 189 -34.71 -19.10 -20.81
CA LEU A 189 -33.69 -18.69 -21.77
C LEU A 189 -33.76 -19.61 -22.99
N ASP A 190 -34.19 -19.09 -24.13
CA ASP A 190 -34.17 -19.80 -25.43
C ASP A 190 -32.74 -20.21 -25.88
N ARG A 191 -31.71 -19.75 -25.16
CA ARG A 191 -30.30 -19.95 -25.50
C ARG A 191 -29.49 -20.34 -24.26
N PRO A 192 -28.61 -21.36 -24.35
CA PRO A 192 -27.79 -21.77 -23.22
C PRO A 192 -26.87 -20.64 -22.73
N PRO A 193 -26.75 -20.43 -21.40
CA PRO A 193 -25.85 -19.43 -20.85
C PRO A 193 -24.39 -19.74 -21.20
N GLY A 194 -23.67 -18.74 -21.70
CA GLY A 194 -22.27 -18.89 -22.12
C GLY A 194 -22.08 -19.04 -23.63
N GLU A 195 -23.15 -19.22 -24.41
CA GLU A 195 -23.08 -18.87 -25.84
C GLU A 195 -22.99 -17.36 -25.96
N VAL A 196 -21.74 -16.87 -26.08
CA VAL A 196 -21.51 -15.55 -26.66
C VAL A 196 -22.21 -15.58 -28.01
N PRO A 197 -23.22 -14.71 -28.27
CA PRO A 197 -23.87 -14.69 -29.57
C PRO A 197 -22.76 -14.59 -30.62
N PRO A 198 -22.81 -15.37 -31.72
CA PRO A 198 -21.83 -15.22 -32.78
C PRO A 198 -21.79 -13.73 -33.08
N ARG A 199 -20.62 -13.10 -32.90
CA ARG A 199 -20.44 -11.69 -33.25
C ARG A 199 -20.99 -11.57 -34.66
N GLN A 200 -22.13 -10.91 -34.84
CA GLN A 200 -22.63 -10.68 -36.18
C GLN A 200 -21.49 -10.00 -36.91
N ARG A 201 -20.92 -10.66 -37.92
CA ARG A 201 -19.96 -10.06 -38.85
C ARG A 201 -20.74 -8.96 -39.58
N GLY A 202 -20.86 -7.80 -38.95
CA GLY A 202 -21.76 -6.74 -39.40
C GLY A 202 -21.89 -5.60 -38.39
N ASP A 203 -21.93 -5.89 -37.08
CA ASP A 203 -22.11 -4.88 -36.03
C ASP A 203 -20.77 -4.35 -35.46
N GLY A 204 -19.71 -4.44 -36.24
CA GLY A 204 -18.54 -3.60 -35.99
C GLY A 204 -18.91 -2.15 -36.29
N PRO A 205 -18.39 -1.15 -35.56
CA PRO A 205 -18.49 0.23 -36.00
C PRO A 205 -18.04 0.30 -37.47
N PRO A 206 -18.79 0.99 -38.34
CA PRO A 206 -18.42 1.09 -39.75
C PRO A 206 -16.97 1.54 -39.86
N PRO A 207 -16.20 1.00 -40.82
CA PRO A 207 -14.82 1.45 -41.02
C PRO A 207 -14.81 2.98 -41.16
N PRO A 208 -13.81 3.67 -40.57
CA PRO A 208 -13.74 5.12 -40.65
C PRO A 208 -13.79 5.55 -42.13
N GLU A 209 -14.67 6.51 -42.44
CA GLU A 209 -14.76 7.05 -43.80
C GLU A 209 -13.38 7.60 -44.21
N PRO A 210 -12.91 7.33 -45.44
CA PRO A 210 -11.68 7.93 -45.93
C PRO A 210 -11.81 9.46 -46.00
N PRO A 211 -10.71 10.21 -45.79
CA PRO A 211 -10.72 11.66 -45.88
C PRO A 211 -11.19 12.11 -47.27
N ARG A 212 -12.10 13.11 -47.29
CA ARG A 212 -12.54 13.76 -48.54
C ARG A 212 -11.47 14.77 -48.96
N GLU A 213 -10.97 14.64 -50.18
CA GLU A 213 -10.10 15.61 -50.85
C GLU A 213 -10.87 16.85 -51.31
#